data_AF-A0A9W4P7E3-F1
#
_entry.id   AF-A0A9W4P7E3-F1
#
_cell.length_a   1.000
_cell.length_b   1.000
_cell.length_c   1.000
_cell.angle_alpha   90.00
_cell.angle_beta   90.00
_cell.angle_gamma   90.00
#
_symmetry.space_group_name_H-M   'P 1'
#
loop_
_entity.id
_entity.type
_entity.pdbx_description
1 polymer ?
#
loop_
_entity_poly.entity_id
_entity_poly.type
_entity_poly.pdbx_seq_one_letter_code
_entity_poly.pdbx_strand_id
1 'polypeptide(L)'
;MPLEAHVEELLQWVGKATADGIMPRFRGHQGNLRLDVLLRVTDREIPEFRVCEINGWFPISFLHYVATAYEALAGSTWNTPLIEPATKYNVLQESLFDLFDSDGPIYFVKESQNFPSDSPLFGLIEERTGSRPRTVKPGDLRLVPSATSQTGFTLCCVWGADPTAKTASESLLEVDGEILEPVHMVGLQLYDFELFSLSPEMVRHIAACCRNDPRSVFLAHDKRILGIIPQELDSLVDTQRVLSPAQAQTLREHIIPTILPGTAEFRDLLDHTYINPEIKHWYILKPAWDARGAGILLGRNLSTEKWQSILTSMDSQYIHSLATQYVLQPMLNLRSFEWFWDEERQVRKSRSVGTYYSVNGRFVGLGMWRTGAVSEDVISASTKDATSVLAVIALNS
;
A
#
# COMPACT_ATOMS: atom_id res chain seq x y z
N MET A 1 7.46 -15.06 9.01
CA MET A 1 6.40 -14.81 8.02
C MET A 1 6.61 -15.75 6.85
N PRO A 2 5.77 -16.77 6.69
CA PRO A 2 5.96 -17.69 5.58
C PRO A 2 5.57 -17.03 4.24
N LEU A 3 6.44 -17.10 3.25
CA LEU A 3 6.26 -16.47 1.94
C LEU A 3 6.16 -17.53 0.85
N GLU A 4 5.56 -17.16 -0.28
CA GLU A 4 5.67 -17.98 -1.49
C GLU A 4 7.12 -18.05 -1.95
N ALA A 5 7.54 -19.20 -2.49
CA ALA A 5 8.94 -19.48 -2.77
C ALA A 5 9.58 -18.42 -3.69
N HIS A 6 8.85 -17.95 -4.70
CA HIS A 6 9.33 -16.94 -5.63
C HIS A 6 9.46 -15.55 -4.98
N VAL A 7 8.57 -15.21 -4.03
CA VAL A 7 8.67 -13.96 -3.24
C VAL A 7 9.86 -14.04 -2.30
N GLU A 8 10.03 -15.18 -1.62
CA GLU A 8 11.17 -15.41 -0.74
C GLU A 8 12.49 -15.33 -1.50
N GLU A 9 12.60 -16.00 -2.65
CA GLU A 9 13.79 -15.96 -3.50
C GLU A 9 14.11 -14.54 -3.94
N LEU A 10 13.10 -13.77 -4.36
CA LEU A 10 13.28 -12.36 -4.71
C LEU A 10 13.80 -11.54 -3.52
N LEU A 11 13.20 -11.70 -2.33
CA LEU A 11 13.61 -10.93 -1.15
C LEU A 11 15.00 -11.32 -0.63
N GLN A 12 15.37 -12.59 -0.72
CA GLN A 12 16.74 -13.04 -0.44
C GLN A 12 17.73 -12.41 -1.43
N TRP A 13 17.36 -12.36 -2.72
CA TRP A 13 18.15 -11.67 -3.73
C TRP A 13 18.25 -10.16 -3.44
N VAL A 14 17.16 -9.48 -3.07
CA VAL A 14 17.15 -8.06 -2.68
C VAL A 14 18.07 -7.81 -1.47
N GLY A 15 18.05 -8.71 -0.49
CA GLY A 15 18.96 -8.65 0.67
C GLY A 15 20.43 -8.70 0.25
N LYS A 16 20.78 -9.65 -0.62
CA LYS A 16 22.13 -9.77 -1.18
C LYS A 16 22.50 -8.57 -2.06
N ALA A 17 21.61 -8.16 -2.97
CA ALA A 17 21.81 -7.01 -3.85
C ALA A 17 22.02 -5.71 -3.07
N THR A 18 21.34 -5.53 -1.93
CA THR A 18 21.59 -4.40 -1.02
C THR A 18 22.98 -4.48 -0.39
N ALA A 19 23.42 -5.68 0.03
CA ALA A 19 24.74 -5.89 0.64
C ALA A 19 25.88 -5.67 -0.37
N ASP A 20 25.67 -6.08 -1.61
CA ASP A 20 26.62 -5.96 -2.72
C ASP A 20 26.64 -4.54 -3.35
N GLY A 21 25.75 -3.64 -2.91
CA GLY A 21 25.67 -2.25 -3.38
C GLY A 21 24.92 -2.04 -4.70
N ILE A 22 24.26 -3.09 -5.22
CA ILE A 22 23.41 -3.07 -6.42
C ILE A 22 22.12 -2.29 -6.16
N MET A 23 21.55 -2.47 -4.97
CA MET A 23 20.33 -1.78 -4.53
C MET A 23 20.63 -0.84 -3.36
N PRO A 24 19.88 0.27 -3.24
CA PRO A 24 20.00 1.14 -2.10
C PRO A 24 19.56 0.44 -0.80
N ARG A 25 20.05 0.97 0.33
CA ARG A 25 19.59 0.55 1.65
C ARG A 25 18.10 0.89 1.81
N PHE A 26 17.36 0.03 2.50
CA PHE A 26 15.92 0.21 2.73
C PHE A 26 15.58 1.57 3.36
N ARG A 27 16.40 2.00 4.33
CA ARG A 27 16.21 3.29 5.02
C ARG A 27 16.36 4.45 4.03
N GLY A 28 15.31 5.23 3.87
CA GLY A 28 15.26 6.38 2.96
C GLY A 28 14.83 6.03 1.54
N HIS A 29 14.56 4.75 1.25
CA HIS A 29 14.16 4.26 -0.08
C HIS A 29 12.95 3.33 -0.01
N GLN A 30 12.16 3.41 1.06
CA GLN A 30 11.00 2.54 1.25
C GLN A 30 9.90 2.76 0.18
N GLY A 31 9.98 3.84 -0.60
CA GLY A 31 8.93 4.25 -1.50
C GLY A 31 7.74 4.85 -0.75
N ASN A 32 6.56 4.72 -1.33
CA ASN A 32 5.31 5.24 -0.79
C ASN A 32 4.50 4.15 -0.10
N LEU A 33 4.15 4.39 1.16
CA LEU A 33 3.24 3.59 1.97
C LEU A 33 2.02 4.43 2.35
N ARG A 34 0.81 3.92 2.09
CA ARG A 34 -0.45 4.49 2.59
C ARG A 34 -1.00 3.62 3.71
N LEU A 35 -1.01 4.16 4.92
CA LEU A 35 -1.58 3.48 6.08
C LEU A 35 -3.04 3.88 6.24
N ASP A 36 -3.90 2.90 6.46
CA ASP A 36 -5.32 3.11 6.69
C ASP A 36 -5.60 3.02 8.21
N VAL A 37 -6.35 3.98 8.74
CA VAL A 37 -6.62 4.14 10.17
C VAL A 37 -8.12 4.16 10.50
N LEU A 38 -8.47 3.53 11.61
CA LEU A 38 -9.83 3.46 12.16
C LEU A 38 -9.93 4.33 13.42
N LEU A 39 -11.03 5.06 13.59
CA LEU A 39 -11.32 5.82 14.81
C LEU A 39 -12.24 5.02 15.72
N ARG A 40 -11.73 4.61 16.88
CA ARG A 40 -12.48 3.82 17.86
C ARG A 40 -13.37 4.73 18.71
N VAL A 41 -14.53 4.21 19.14
CA VAL A 41 -15.29 4.83 20.24
C VAL A 41 -14.50 4.68 21.54
N THR A 42 -14.20 5.80 22.18
CA THR A 42 -13.56 5.87 23.50
C THR A 42 -14.19 6.99 24.33
N ASP A 43 -14.09 6.88 25.66
CA ASP A 43 -14.51 7.93 26.59
C ASP A 43 -13.46 9.05 26.72
N ARG A 44 -12.36 8.96 25.97
CA ARG A 44 -11.27 9.93 26.00
C ARG A 44 -11.59 11.12 25.10
N GLU A 45 -11.15 12.29 25.53
CA GLU A 45 -11.30 13.52 24.77
C GLU A 45 -10.53 13.46 23.43
N ILE A 46 -9.32 12.87 23.45
CA ILE A 46 -8.51 12.64 22.26
C ILE A 46 -8.98 11.34 21.59
N PRO A 47 -9.40 11.38 20.30
CA PRO A 47 -9.79 10.18 19.57
C PRO A 47 -8.65 9.17 19.50
N GLU A 48 -8.94 7.91 19.82
CA GLU A 48 -7.98 6.83 19.60
C GLU A 48 -8.10 6.27 18.18
N PHE A 49 -6.97 6.15 17.50
CA PHE A 49 -6.90 5.51 16.20
C PHE A 49 -6.22 4.14 16.26
N ARG A 50 -6.52 3.29 15.28
CA ARG A 50 -5.82 2.02 15.03
C ARG A 50 -5.46 1.90 13.56
N VAL A 51 -4.20 1.62 13.25
CA VAL A 51 -3.75 1.23 11.90
C VAL A 51 -4.30 -0.16 11.61
N CYS A 52 -5.10 -0.28 10.55
CA CYS A 52 -5.77 -1.52 10.19
C CYS A 52 -5.25 -2.18 8.90
N GLU A 53 -4.46 -1.43 8.11
CA GLU A 53 -3.85 -1.88 6.86
C GLU A 53 -2.69 -0.95 6.47
N ILE A 54 -1.68 -1.51 5.81
CA ILE A 54 -0.58 -0.77 5.19
C ILE A 54 -0.59 -1.12 3.71
N ASN A 55 -0.68 -0.11 2.85
CA ASN A 55 -0.70 -0.28 1.40
C ASN A 55 0.64 0.19 0.82
N GLY A 56 1.41 -0.73 0.24
CA GLY A 56 2.73 -0.43 -0.33
C GLY A 56 2.95 -0.97 -1.74
N TRP A 57 1.95 -1.60 -2.33
CA TRP A 57 2.10 -2.29 -3.61
C TRP A 57 2.32 -1.31 -4.78
N PHE A 58 1.41 -0.35 -4.95
CA PHE A 58 1.49 0.62 -6.04
C PHE A 58 2.16 1.92 -5.56
N PRO A 59 3.20 2.42 -6.25
CA PRO A 59 4.03 3.53 -5.78
C PRO A 59 3.30 4.87 -5.68
N ILE A 60 2.23 5.05 -6.46
CA ILE A 60 1.47 6.30 -6.43
C ILE A 60 0.41 6.30 -5.34
N SER A 61 -0.33 5.21 -5.17
CA SER A 61 -1.38 5.03 -4.16
C SER A 61 -2.30 6.25 -3.96
N PHE A 62 -2.70 6.91 -5.05
CA PHE A 62 -3.53 8.14 -5.10
C PHE A 62 -2.89 9.42 -4.50
N LEU A 63 -1.60 9.41 -4.17
CA LEU A 63 -0.91 10.55 -3.54
C LEU A 63 -1.09 11.87 -4.31
N HIS A 64 -0.96 11.85 -5.64
CA HIS A 64 -1.18 13.03 -6.49
C HIS A 64 -2.61 13.58 -6.41
N TYR A 65 -3.63 12.72 -6.46
CA TYR A 65 -5.03 13.13 -6.31
C TYR A 65 -5.28 13.80 -4.96
N VAL A 66 -4.73 13.22 -3.90
CA VAL A 66 -4.83 13.78 -2.54
C VAL A 66 -4.17 15.16 -2.48
N ALA A 67 -3.00 15.31 -3.08
CA ALA A 67 -2.30 16.59 -3.14
C ALA A 67 -3.14 17.66 -3.87
N THR A 68 -3.65 17.36 -5.06
CA THR A 68 -4.53 18.26 -5.81
C THR A 68 -5.81 18.61 -5.03
N ALA A 69 -6.39 17.63 -4.33
CA ALA A 69 -7.59 17.87 -3.53
C ALA A 69 -7.31 18.82 -2.35
N TYR A 70 -6.17 18.67 -1.66
CA TYR A 70 -5.75 19.60 -0.60
C TYR A 70 -5.34 20.97 -1.15
N GLU A 71 -4.81 21.06 -2.37
CA GLU A 71 -4.54 22.34 -3.05
C GLU A 71 -5.84 23.11 -3.30
N ALA A 72 -6.86 22.46 -3.86
CA ALA A 72 -8.17 23.06 -4.04
C ALA A 72 -8.82 23.48 -2.71
N LEU A 73 -8.66 22.66 -1.66
CA LEU A 73 -9.13 22.97 -0.32
C LEU A 73 -8.41 24.20 0.27
N ALA A 74 -7.10 24.33 0.05
CA ALA A 74 -6.30 25.49 0.48
C ALA A 74 -6.71 26.77 -0.25
N GLY A 75 -7.05 26.66 -1.54
CA GLY A 75 -7.53 27.78 -2.35
C GLY A 75 -9.00 28.16 -2.12
N SER A 76 -9.74 27.41 -1.29
CA SER A 76 -11.16 27.66 -1.03
C SER A 76 -11.35 28.85 -0.09
N THR A 77 -12.43 29.62 -0.30
CA THR A 77 -12.81 30.72 0.60
C THR A 77 -13.51 30.19 1.84
N TRP A 78 -12.91 30.40 3.00
CA TRP A 78 -13.47 29.98 4.28
C TRP A 78 -14.22 31.12 4.96
N ASN A 79 -15.38 30.81 5.55
CA ASN A 79 -16.15 31.77 6.36
C ASN A 79 -15.52 32.05 7.74
N THR A 80 -14.38 31.42 8.04
CA THR A 80 -13.61 31.64 9.27
C THR A 80 -12.12 31.47 8.98
N PRO A 81 -11.25 32.36 9.49
CA PRO A 81 -9.80 32.20 9.40
C PRO A 81 -9.25 31.17 10.39
N LEU A 82 -10.12 30.57 11.24
CA LEU A 82 -9.72 29.64 12.30
C LEU A 82 -9.63 28.18 11.83
N ILE A 83 -9.66 27.93 10.53
CA ILE A 83 -9.51 26.58 9.97
C ILE A 83 -8.54 26.60 8.80
N GLU A 84 -7.75 25.54 8.71
CA GLU A 84 -6.89 25.32 7.56
C GLU A 84 -6.89 23.83 7.16
N PRO A 85 -6.49 23.51 5.91
CA PRO A 85 -6.29 22.12 5.51
C PRO A 85 -5.37 21.37 6.48
N ALA A 86 -5.76 20.16 6.89
CA ALA A 86 -4.96 19.36 7.82
C ALA A 86 -3.63 18.86 7.22
N THR A 87 -3.51 18.92 5.90
CA THR A 87 -2.31 18.52 5.16
C THR A 87 -1.90 19.64 4.21
N LYS A 88 -0.60 19.94 4.20
CA LYS A 88 0.00 20.86 3.25
C LYS A 88 0.19 20.17 1.91
N TYR A 89 -0.54 20.60 0.88
CA TYR A 89 -0.53 19.95 -0.43
C TYR A 89 0.86 19.96 -1.09
N ASN A 90 1.63 21.03 -0.92
CA ASN A 90 2.98 21.16 -1.48
C ASN A 90 3.93 20.09 -0.92
N VAL A 91 3.79 19.73 0.37
CA VAL A 91 4.58 18.64 0.97
C VAL A 91 4.26 17.30 0.31
N LEU A 92 2.98 17.03 0.00
CA LEU A 92 2.59 15.81 -0.70
C LEU A 92 3.11 15.80 -2.15
N GLN A 93 3.04 16.93 -2.87
CA GLN A 93 3.57 17.05 -4.23
C GLN A 93 5.08 16.86 -4.26
N GLU A 94 5.83 17.56 -3.39
CA GLU A 94 7.28 17.41 -3.27
C GLU A 94 7.65 15.97 -2.92
N SER A 95 6.93 15.34 -1.99
CA SER A 95 7.17 13.95 -1.62
C SER A 95 6.87 12.96 -2.75
N LEU A 96 5.87 13.24 -3.60
CA LEU A 96 5.63 12.45 -4.81
C LEU A 96 6.83 12.53 -5.75
N PHE A 97 7.43 13.71 -5.90
CA PHE A 97 8.62 13.89 -6.73
C PHE A 97 9.88 13.31 -6.10
N ASP A 98 10.00 13.26 -4.76
CA ASP A 98 11.08 12.57 -4.06
C ASP A 98 11.11 11.05 -4.33
N LEU A 99 10.01 10.47 -4.85
CA LEU A 99 10.00 9.08 -5.30
C LEU A 99 10.74 8.90 -6.63
N PHE A 100 10.87 9.96 -7.42
CA PHE A 100 11.39 9.90 -8.78
C PHE A 100 12.66 10.74 -8.90
N ASP A 101 13.43 10.41 -9.93
CA ASP A 101 14.62 11.14 -10.34
C ASP A 101 14.20 12.07 -11.46
N SER A 102 14.68 13.32 -11.43
CA SER A 102 14.38 14.32 -12.43
C SER A 102 15.13 14.12 -13.74
N ASP A 103 16.20 13.33 -13.73
CA ASP A 103 17.18 13.32 -14.81
C ASP A 103 16.80 12.38 -15.97
N GLY A 104 15.65 11.70 -15.90
CA GLY A 104 15.20 10.79 -16.96
C GLY A 104 13.72 10.44 -16.91
N PRO A 105 13.21 9.76 -17.97
CA PRO A 105 11.82 9.32 -17.99
C PRO A 105 11.53 8.26 -16.93
N ILE A 106 10.31 8.30 -16.38
CA ILE A 106 9.79 7.28 -15.47
C ILE A 106 9.03 6.25 -16.28
N TYR A 107 9.26 4.96 -16.05
CA TYR A 107 8.59 3.88 -16.77
C TYR A 107 7.57 3.21 -15.85
N PHE A 108 6.28 3.39 -16.12
CA PHE A 108 5.21 2.66 -15.44
C PHE A 108 4.97 1.33 -16.14
N VAL A 109 5.41 0.24 -15.50
CA VAL A 109 5.25 -1.12 -16.04
C VAL A 109 3.90 -1.69 -15.60
N LYS A 110 3.00 -1.96 -16.54
CA LYS A 110 1.62 -2.43 -16.27
C LYS A 110 1.16 -3.47 -17.29
N GLU A 111 0.21 -4.32 -16.92
CA GLU A 111 -0.46 -5.26 -17.83
C GLU A 111 -1.99 -5.12 -17.75
N SER A 112 -2.65 -5.77 -16.78
CA SER A 112 -4.13 -5.73 -16.66
C SER A 112 -4.65 -4.53 -15.87
N GLN A 113 -3.79 -3.83 -15.14
CA GLN A 113 -4.21 -2.70 -14.33
C GLN A 113 -4.70 -1.54 -15.23
N ASN A 114 -5.94 -1.10 -15.01
CA ASN A 114 -6.54 0.09 -15.62
C ASN A 114 -5.91 1.36 -15.04
N PHE A 115 -4.64 1.58 -15.32
CA PHE A 115 -3.93 2.81 -15.03
C PHE A 115 -3.90 3.65 -16.32
N PRO A 116 -4.69 4.73 -16.43
CA PRO A 116 -4.83 5.48 -17.67
C PRO A 116 -3.50 6.13 -18.11
N SER A 117 -3.15 6.03 -19.40
CA SER A 117 -1.98 6.74 -19.96
C SER A 117 -2.20 8.25 -20.08
N ASP A 118 -3.46 8.69 -19.97
CA ASP A 118 -3.91 10.07 -19.85
C ASP A 118 -4.14 10.49 -18.38
N SER A 119 -3.65 9.70 -17.42
CA SER A 119 -3.69 10.06 -16.00
C SER A 119 -3.15 11.48 -15.78
N PRO A 120 -3.84 12.35 -15.01
CA PRO A 120 -3.36 13.69 -14.67
C PRO A 120 -1.97 13.69 -14.04
N LEU A 121 -1.58 12.59 -13.39
CA LEU A 121 -0.22 12.37 -12.89
C LEU A 121 0.85 12.58 -13.98
N PHE A 122 0.60 12.11 -15.20
CA PHE A 122 1.60 12.18 -16.27
C PHE A 122 1.83 13.62 -16.71
N GLY A 123 0.77 14.42 -16.80
CA GLY A 123 0.88 15.85 -17.07
C GLY A 123 1.61 16.58 -15.93
N LEU A 124 1.28 16.25 -14.68
CA LEU A 124 1.95 16.83 -13.51
C LEU A 124 3.45 16.51 -13.48
N ILE A 125 3.84 15.28 -13.83
CA ILE A 125 5.25 14.89 -13.93
C ILE A 125 5.92 15.60 -15.10
N GLU A 126 5.29 15.60 -16.28
CA GLU A 126 5.82 16.25 -17.49
C GLU A 126 6.06 17.75 -17.28
N GLU A 127 5.13 18.44 -16.62
CA GLU A 127 5.29 19.86 -16.26
C GLU A 127 6.49 20.09 -15.32
N ARG A 128 6.73 19.15 -14.39
CA ARG A 128 7.80 19.27 -13.40
C ARG A 128 9.18 18.90 -13.93
N THR A 129 9.27 17.84 -14.72
CA THR A 129 10.55 17.25 -15.18
C THR A 129 10.87 17.57 -16.64
N GLY A 130 9.91 18.11 -17.39
CA GLY A 130 10.02 18.27 -18.85
C GLY A 130 9.91 16.96 -19.63
N SER A 131 9.73 15.82 -18.95
CA SER A 131 9.67 14.49 -19.57
C SER A 131 8.42 13.75 -19.14
N ARG A 132 7.61 13.39 -20.14
CA ARG A 132 6.41 12.58 -19.90
C ARG A 132 6.77 11.15 -19.51
N PRO A 133 6.19 10.59 -18.45
CA PRO A 133 6.35 9.17 -18.12
C PRO A 133 5.95 8.25 -19.29
N ARG A 134 6.56 7.07 -19.33
CA ARG A 134 6.25 5.99 -20.26
C ARG A 134 5.29 5.00 -19.64
N THR A 135 4.40 4.45 -20.43
CA THR A 135 3.65 3.24 -20.13
C THR A 135 4.29 2.07 -20.86
N VAL A 136 4.73 1.05 -20.13
CA VAL A 136 5.43 -0.11 -20.71
C VAL A 136 4.71 -1.39 -20.32
N LYS A 137 4.52 -2.32 -21.26
CA LYS A 137 4.06 -3.67 -20.94
C LYS A 137 5.24 -4.60 -20.68
N PRO A 138 5.07 -5.66 -19.87
CA PRO A 138 6.13 -6.63 -19.67
C PRO A 138 6.66 -7.26 -20.96
N GLY A 139 5.79 -7.47 -21.97
CA GLY A 139 6.18 -8.00 -23.29
C GLY A 139 7.11 -7.07 -24.09
N ASP A 140 7.17 -5.79 -23.74
CA ASP A 140 8.03 -4.79 -24.40
C ASP A 140 9.37 -4.61 -23.68
N LEU A 141 9.62 -5.35 -22.59
CA LEU A 141 10.89 -5.29 -21.85
C LEU A 141 11.93 -6.25 -22.44
N ARG A 142 13.19 -5.84 -22.37
CA ARG A 142 14.36 -6.63 -22.77
C ARG A 142 15.45 -6.52 -21.71
N LEU A 143 16.17 -7.60 -21.47
CA LEU A 143 17.44 -7.57 -20.74
C LEU A 143 18.57 -7.65 -21.75
N VAL A 144 19.34 -6.56 -21.87
CA VAL A 144 20.47 -6.48 -22.78
C VAL A 144 21.76 -6.69 -21.99
N PRO A 145 22.65 -7.63 -22.39
CA PRO A 145 23.94 -7.80 -21.74
C PRO A 145 24.73 -6.48 -21.68
N SER A 146 25.29 -6.16 -20.52
CA SER A 146 26.02 -4.91 -20.30
C SER A 146 27.20 -5.13 -19.38
N ALA A 147 28.40 -4.87 -19.90
CA ALA A 147 29.64 -4.98 -19.13
C ALA A 147 29.83 -3.86 -18.09
N THR A 148 29.06 -2.76 -18.21
CA THR A 148 29.12 -1.61 -17.30
C THR A 148 28.11 -1.69 -16.16
N SER A 149 27.12 -2.58 -16.28
CA SER A 149 26.11 -2.80 -15.24
C SER A 149 26.62 -3.75 -14.17
N GLN A 150 26.39 -3.42 -12.90
CA GLN A 150 26.75 -4.30 -11.77
C GLN A 150 26.04 -5.65 -11.81
N THR A 151 24.87 -5.72 -12.43
CA THR A 151 24.10 -6.94 -12.62
C THR A 151 24.44 -7.69 -13.91
N GLY A 152 25.33 -7.14 -14.75
CA GLY A 152 25.69 -7.72 -16.06
C GLY A 152 24.65 -7.50 -17.17
N PHE A 153 23.54 -6.82 -16.87
CA PHE A 153 22.49 -6.49 -17.84
C PHE A 153 21.96 -5.08 -17.61
N THR A 154 21.43 -4.48 -18.67
CA THR A 154 20.63 -3.26 -18.65
C THR A 154 19.18 -3.63 -18.99
N LEU A 155 18.24 -3.14 -18.17
CA LEU A 155 16.82 -3.24 -18.48
C LEU A 155 16.49 -2.20 -19.55
N CYS A 156 15.85 -2.63 -20.63
CA CYS A 156 15.40 -1.74 -21.70
C CYS A 156 13.93 -2.01 -22.04
N CYS A 157 13.27 -1.05 -22.68
CA CYS A 157 11.99 -1.24 -23.32
C CYS A 157 12.08 -0.97 -24.83
N VAL A 158 11.19 -1.57 -25.62
CA VAL A 158 11.08 -1.28 -27.05
C VAL A 158 10.65 0.18 -27.25
N TRP A 159 11.46 0.94 -27.99
CA TRP A 159 11.16 2.34 -28.32
C TRP A 159 9.90 2.42 -29.21
N GLY A 160 9.01 3.35 -28.89
CA GLY A 160 7.74 3.52 -29.60
C GLY A 160 6.63 2.54 -29.20
N ALA A 161 6.87 1.64 -28.24
CA ALA A 161 5.80 0.79 -27.66
C ALA A 161 4.73 1.61 -26.94
N ASP A 162 5.11 2.74 -26.34
CA ASP A 162 4.17 3.75 -25.84
C ASP A 162 3.85 4.75 -26.96
N PRO A 163 2.62 4.76 -27.52
CA PRO A 163 2.25 5.67 -28.60
C PRO A 163 2.19 7.14 -28.15
N THR A 164 2.20 7.40 -26.85
CA THR A 164 2.19 8.76 -26.29
C THR A 164 3.60 9.33 -26.11
N ALA A 165 4.64 8.50 -26.17
CA ALA A 165 6.03 8.91 -26.10
C ALA A 165 6.47 9.52 -27.44
N LYS A 166 6.77 10.83 -27.44
CA LYS A 166 7.16 11.57 -28.65
C LYS A 166 8.64 11.91 -28.72
N THR A 167 9.35 11.84 -27.59
CA THR A 167 10.74 12.27 -27.46
C THR A 167 11.57 11.10 -26.95
N ALA A 168 12.55 10.66 -27.74
CA ALA A 168 13.47 9.61 -27.32
C ALA A 168 14.40 10.10 -26.20
N SER A 169 14.77 9.20 -25.29
CA SER A 169 15.98 9.38 -24.50
C SER A 169 17.20 9.51 -25.42
N GLU A 170 18.22 10.25 -24.97
CA GLU A 170 19.47 10.45 -25.72
C GLU A 170 20.25 9.13 -25.94
N SER A 171 19.90 8.06 -25.24
CA SER A 171 20.65 6.80 -25.17
C SER A 171 19.94 5.60 -25.81
N LEU A 172 19.37 5.74 -27.00
CA LEU A 172 18.78 4.61 -27.72
C LEU A 172 19.84 3.58 -28.13
N LEU A 173 19.47 2.30 -28.07
CA LEU A 173 20.30 1.16 -28.44
C LEU A 173 19.63 0.40 -29.59
N GLU A 174 20.41 -0.07 -30.56
CA GLU A 174 19.92 -1.01 -31.58
C GLU A 174 20.42 -2.40 -31.26
N VAL A 175 19.51 -3.34 -31.02
CA VAL A 175 19.81 -4.74 -30.67
C VAL A 175 18.87 -5.65 -31.46
N ASP A 176 19.44 -6.57 -32.24
CA ASP A 176 18.68 -7.55 -33.05
C ASP A 176 17.59 -6.92 -33.94
N GLY A 177 17.82 -5.68 -34.41
CA GLY A 177 16.88 -4.93 -35.24
C GLY A 177 15.74 -4.24 -34.48
N GLU A 178 15.70 -4.37 -33.14
CA GLU A 178 14.85 -3.56 -32.27
C GLU A 178 15.59 -2.30 -31.81
N ILE A 179 14.88 -1.17 -31.80
CA ILE A 179 15.34 0.06 -31.14
C ILE A 179 14.86 0.01 -29.70
N LEU A 180 15.79 0.06 -28.76
CA LEU A 180 15.56 -0.09 -27.33
C LEU A 180 15.92 1.19 -26.57
N GLU A 181 15.10 1.56 -25.60
CA GLU A 181 15.32 2.67 -24.68
C GLU A 181 15.68 2.10 -23.28
N PRO A 182 16.81 2.49 -22.67
CA PRO A 182 17.16 2.05 -21.31
C PRO A 182 16.15 2.49 -20.25
N VAL A 183 15.76 1.55 -19.40
CA VAL A 183 14.85 1.75 -18.28
C VAL A 183 15.66 1.92 -17.01
N HIS A 184 15.77 3.16 -16.55
CA HIS A 184 16.48 3.48 -15.31
C HIS A 184 15.60 3.41 -14.06
N MET A 185 14.28 3.48 -14.26
CA MET A 185 13.36 3.63 -13.15
C MET A 185 11.98 3.06 -13.45
N VAL A 186 11.50 2.24 -12.53
CA VAL A 186 10.21 1.57 -12.65
C VAL A 186 9.23 2.07 -11.58
N GLY A 187 8.10 2.59 -12.04
CA GLY A 187 6.88 2.68 -11.25
C GLY A 187 6.07 1.40 -11.43
N LEU A 188 6.23 0.42 -10.54
CA LEU A 188 5.60 -0.89 -10.69
C LEU A 188 4.06 -0.79 -10.58
N GLN A 189 3.36 -1.25 -11.61
CA GLN A 189 1.90 -1.27 -11.73
C GLN A 189 1.38 -2.65 -12.16
N LEU A 190 2.16 -3.70 -11.89
CA LEU A 190 1.79 -5.11 -12.08
C LEU A 190 1.23 -5.69 -10.78
N TYR A 191 0.28 -6.61 -10.87
CA TYR A 191 -0.06 -7.52 -9.77
C TYR A 191 1.05 -8.55 -9.56
N ASP A 192 1.00 -9.25 -8.42
CA ASP A 192 1.98 -10.29 -8.05
C ASP A 192 2.09 -11.39 -9.11
N PHE A 193 0.97 -11.98 -9.52
CA PHE A 193 0.94 -13.02 -10.53
C PHE A 193 1.43 -12.54 -11.90
N GLU A 194 1.28 -11.25 -12.21
CA GLU A 194 1.79 -10.67 -13.45
C GLU A 194 3.31 -10.50 -13.39
N LEU A 195 3.82 -9.97 -12.28
CA LEU A 195 5.26 -9.81 -12.08
C LEU A 195 5.97 -11.16 -12.11
N PHE A 196 5.46 -12.16 -11.38
CA PHE A 196 6.09 -13.48 -11.29
C PHE A 196 5.77 -14.40 -12.47
N SER A 197 4.99 -13.93 -13.45
CA SER A 197 4.91 -14.58 -14.77
C SER A 197 6.16 -14.35 -15.63
N LEU A 198 6.98 -13.35 -15.27
CA LEU A 198 8.24 -13.02 -15.93
C LEU A 198 9.37 -13.94 -15.45
N SER A 199 10.48 -13.97 -16.21
CA SER A 199 11.65 -14.72 -15.77
C SER A 199 12.22 -14.15 -14.46
N PRO A 200 12.81 -14.99 -13.59
CA PRO A 200 13.42 -14.53 -12.34
C PRO A 200 14.43 -13.39 -12.55
N GLU A 201 15.21 -13.45 -13.63
CA GLU A 201 16.15 -12.40 -14.01
C GLU A 201 15.42 -11.07 -14.26
N MET A 202 14.35 -11.08 -15.07
CA MET A 202 13.56 -9.89 -15.36
C MET A 202 12.98 -9.28 -14.08
N VAL A 203 12.41 -10.12 -13.20
CA VAL A 203 11.85 -9.67 -11.92
C VAL A 203 12.92 -9.01 -11.05
N ARG A 204 14.13 -9.59 -10.97
CA ARG A 204 15.24 -9.01 -10.20
C ARG A 204 15.67 -7.64 -10.75
N HIS A 205 15.74 -7.47 -12.07
CA HIS A 205 16.07 -6.17 -12.67
C HIS A 205 14.97 -5.13 -12.49
N ILE A 206 13.70 -5.52 -12.62
CA ILE A 206 12.57 -4.66 -12.29
C ILE A 206 12.66 -4.23 -10.82
N ALA A 207 12.95 -5.16 -9.91
CA ALA A 207 13.10 -4.90 -8.49
C ALA A 207 14.26 -3.94 -8.18
N ALA A 208 15.40 -4.05 -8.88
CA ALA A 208 16.52 -3.12 -8.73
C ALA A 208 16.18 -1.68 -9.13
N CYS A 209 15.34 -1.51 -10.16
CA CYS A 209 14.96 -0.19 -10.68
C CYS A 209 13.64 0.34 -10.08
N CYS A 210 12.98 -0.42 -9.22
CA CYS A 210 11.66 -0.06 -8.68
C CYS A 210 11.76 1.03 -7.60
N ARG A 211 10.90 2.05 -7.68
CA ARG A 211 10.84 3.12 -6.66
C ARG A 211 10.11 2.74 -5.38
N ASN A 212 9.16 1.79 -5.47
CA ASN A 212 8.68 1.13 -4.27
C ASN A 212 9.55 -0.10 -4.02
N ASP A 213 10.31 -0.05 -2.92
CA ASP A 213 11.20 -1.13 -2.54
C ASP A 213 10.44 -2.45 -2.43
N PRO A 214 10.94 -3.57 -2.99
CA PRO A 214 10.29 -4.88 -2.88
C PRO A 214 9.97 -5.29 -1.44
N ARG A 215 10.78 -4.87 -0.45
CA ARG A 215 10.49 -5.12 0.97
C ARG A 215 9.24 -4.38 1.44
N SER A 216 8.97 -3.18 0.94
CA SER A 216 7.70 -2.48 1.18
C SER A 216 6.53 -3.17 0.49
N VAL A 217 6.73 -3.61 -0.75
CA VAL A 217 5.71 -4.26 -1.58
C VAL A 217 5.29 -5.63 -1.03
N PHE A 218 6.24 -6.46 -0.59
CA PHE A 218 6.00 -7.85 -0.22
C PHE A 218 6.00 -8.11 1.29
N LEU A 219 6.59 -7.22 2.11
CA LEU A 219 6.57 -7.38 3.57
C LEU A 219 5.63 -6.38 4.24
N ALA A 220 5.79 -5.09 3.97
CA ALA A 220 4.99 -4.07 4.66
C ALA A 220 3.52 -4.05 4.19
N HIS A 221 3.24 -4.38 2.93
CA HIS A 221 1.88 -4.48 2.40
C HIS A 221 1.11 -5.71 2.92
N ASP A 222 1.82 -6.79 3.25
CA ASP A 222 1.24 -8.05 3.70
C ASP A 222 0.56 -7.86 5.05
N LYS A 223 -0.76 -8.13 5.13
CA LYS A 223 -1.54 -7.85 6.35
C LYS A 223 -1.05 -8.65 7.57
N ARG A 224 -0.32 -9.75 7.36
CA ARG A 224 0.29 -10.53 8.45
C ARG A 224 1.33 -9.72 9.23
N ILE A 225 1.93 -8.69 8.62
CA ILE A 225 2.88 -7.81 9.28
C ILE A 225 2.28 -7.12 10.51
N LEU A 226 0.96 -6.85 10.50
CA LEU A 226 0.27 -6.24 11.63
C LEU A 226 0.17 -7.17 12.84
N GLY A 227 0.22 -8.48 12.63
CA GLY A 227 0.30 -9.48 13.71
C GLY A 227 1.74 -9.77 14.15
N ILE A 228 2.69 -9.68 13.21
CA ILE A 228 4.11 -9.93 13.47
C ILE A 228 4.73 -8.80 14.28
N ILE A 229 4.46 -7.53 13.91
CA ILE A 229 5.08 -6.37 14.59
C ILE A 229 4.88 -6.47 16.11
N PRO A 230 3.66 -6.66 16.66
CA PRO A 230 3.44 -6.84 18.10
C PRO A 230 4.24 -7.98 18.74
N GLN A 231 4.38 -9.12 18.04
CA GLN A 231 5.13 -10.29 18.53
C GLN A 231 6.64 -10.03 18.62
N GLU A 232 7.16 -9.15 17.76
CA GLU A 232 8.59 -8.85 17.66
C GLU A 232 9.01 -7.62 18.49
N LEU A 233 8.07 -6.84 19.03
CA LEU A 233 8.34 -5.54 19.67
C LEU A 233 9.45 -5.60 20.73
N ASP A 234 9.39 -6.58 21.64
CA ASP A 234 10.36 -6.66 22.74
C ASP A 234 11.76 -7.00 22.20
N SER A 235 11.86 -7.90 21.21
CA SER A 235 13.13 -8.19 20.51
C SER A 235 13.67 -6.96 19.77
N LEU A 236 12.80 -6.17 19.15
CA LEU A 236 13.18 -4.93 18.45
C LEU A 236 13.71 -3.85 19.40
N VAL A 237 13.30 -3.87 20.67
CA VAL A 237 13.81 -2.98 21.72
C VAL A 237 15.08 -3.54 22.36
N ASP A 238 15.02 -4.76 22.88
CA ASP A 238 16.05 -5.30 23.78
C ASP A 238 17.24 -5.90 23.03
N THR A 239 16.96 -6.66 21.97
CA THR A 239 17.97 -7.40 21.19
C THR A 239 18.50 -6.57 20.04
N GLN A 240 17.62 -6.09 19.17
CA GLN A 240 17.98 -5.38 17.94
C GLN A 240 18.24 -3.89 18.19
N ARG A 241 17.65 -3.31 19.25
CA ARG A 241 17.80 -1.90 19.65
C ARG A 241 17.47 -0.91 18.53
N VAL A 242 16.49 -1.24 17.71
CA VAL A 242 16.00 -0.39 16.62
C VAL A 242 14.80 0.45 17.02
N LEU A 243 14.13 0.09 18.12
CA LEU A 243 13.04 0.86 18.72
C LEU A 243 13.37 1.23 20.16
N SER A 244 12.92 2.40 20.58
CA SER A 244 12.82 2.75 22.00
C SER A 244 11.61 2.09 22.65
N PRO A 245 11.59 1.91 23.99
CA PRO A 245 10.42 1.41 24.70
C PRO A 245 9.13 2.22 24.43
N ALA A 246 9.26 3.55 24.31
CA ALA A 246 8.13 4.43 24.02
C ALA A 246 7.56 4.22 22.60
N GLN A 247 8.43 3.99 21.60
CA GLN A 247 8.00 3.65 20.25
C GLN A 247 7.31 2.28 20.21
N ALA A 248 7.86 1.27 20.90
CA ALA A 248 7.23 -0.03 20.99
C ALA A 248 5.85 0.04 21.66
N GLN A 249 5.71 0.81 22.74
CA GLN A 249 4.42 1.01 23.38
C GLN A 249 3.42 1.72 22.46
N THR A 250 3.87 2.73 21.71
CA THR A 250 3.02 3.43 20.72
C THR A 250 2.50 2.45 19.67
N LEU A 251 3.36 1.57 19.14
CA LEU A 251 2.96 0.55 18.16
C LEU A 251 1.98 -0.46 18.75
N ARG A 252 2.23 -0.94 19.98
CA ARG A 252 1.36 -1.86 20.71
C ARG A 252 -0.05 -1.30 20.90
N GLU A 253 -0.15 0.00 21.14
CA GLU A 253 -1.43 0.68 21.35
C GLU A 253 -2.16 1.02 20.05
N HIS A 254 -1.43 1.32 18.97
CA HIS A 254 -2.02 1.91 17.76
C HIS A 254 -2.06 0.97 16.55
N ILE A 255 -1.49 -0.23 16.61
CA ILE A 255 -1.72 -1.28 15.61
C ILE A 255 -2.94 -2.09 16.01
N ILE A 256 -3.82 -2.40 15.06
CA ILE A 256 -4.96 -3.28 15.33
C ILE A 256 -4.47 -4.69 15.70
N PRO A 257 -4.99 -5.31 16.78
CA PRO A 257 -4.68 -6.70 17.08
C PRO A 257 -4.99 -7.58 15.86
N THR A 258 -4.00 -8.35 15.43
CA THR A 258 -4.11 -9.22 14.26
C THR A 258 -3.65 -10.61 14.65
N ILE A 259 -4.58 -11.56 14.65
CA ILE A 259 -4.33 -12.95 15.01
C ILE A 259 -3.90 -13.70 13.74
N LEU A 260 -2.75 -14.36 13.83
CA LEU A 260 -2.15 -15.12 12.74
C LEU A 260 -2.43 -16.62 12.93
N PRO A 261 -2.71 -17.37 11.85
CA PRO A 261 -2.80 -18.83 11.92
C PRO A 261 -1.59 -19.47 12.58
N GLY A 262 -1.81 -20.56 13.34
CA GLY A 262 -0.76 -21.31 14.03
C GLY A 262 -0.22 -20.68 15.33
N THR A 263 -0.65 -19.47 15.69
CA THR A 263 -0.29 -18.84 16.98
C THR A 263 -1.07 -19.45 18.15
N ALA A 264 -0.66 -19.15 19.39
CA ALA A 264 -1.40 -19.60 20.58
C ALA A 264 -2.78 -18.93 20.64
N GLU A 265 -2.84 -17.63 20.36
CA GLU A 265 -4.06 -16.83 20.34
C GLU A 265 -5.06 -17.35 19.29
N PHE A 266 -4.55 -17.84 18.15
CA PHE A 266 -5.38 -18.45 17.13
C PHE A 266 -5.98 -19.79 17.57
N ARG A 267 -5.18 -20.66 18.19
CA ARG A 267 -5.66 -21.95 18.71
C ARG A 267 -6.67 -21.75 19.84
N ASP A 268 -6.41 -20.79 20.72
CA ASP A 268 -7.38 -20.40 21.75
C ASP A 268 -8.70 -19.93 21.11
N LEU A 269 -8.67 -19.09 20.08
CA LEU A 269 -9.87 -18.66 19.37
C LEU A 269 -10.61 -19.82 18.68
N LEU A 270 -9.87 -20.77 18.10
CA LEU A 270 -10.44 -21.97 17.48
C LEU A 270 -11.18 -22.82 18.53
N ASP A 271 -10.56 -23.07 19.69
CA ASP A 271 -11.19 -23.83 20.79
C ASP A 271 -12.44 -23.12 21.32
N HIS A 272 -12.37 -21.79 21.53
CA HIS A 272 -13.52 -21.00 21.97
C HIS A 272 -14.64 -20.96 20.92
N THR A 273 -14.32 -21.07 19.64
CA THR A 273 -15.33 -21.15 18.57
C THR A 273 -16.17 -22.43 18.69
N TYR A 274 -15.60 -23.54 19.16
CA TYR A 274 -16.38 -24.78 19.40
C TYR A 274 -17.29 -24.68 20.63
N ILE A 275 -16.88 -23.92 21.65
CA ILE A 275 -17.65 -23.72 22.88
C ILE A 275 -18.73 -22.65 22.71
N ASN A 276 -18.40 -21.55 22.03
CA ASN A 276 -19.26 -20.40 21.80
C ASN A 276 -19.21 -19.96 20.32
N PRO A 277 -20.09 -20.51 19.46
CA PRO A 277 -20.17 -20.15 18.05
C PRO A 277 -20.35 -18.65 17.77
N GLU A 278 -20.98 -17.91 18.68
CA GLU A 278 -21.25 -16.48 18.52
C GLU A 278 -19.99 -15.62 18.59
N ILE A 279 -18.85 -16.18 19.00
CA ILE A 279 -17.57 -15.46 19.04
C ILE A 279 -17.20 -14.88 17.68
N LYS A 280 -17.58 -15.55 16.58
CA LYS A 280 -17.35 -15.10 15.20
C LYS A 280 -17.94 -13.70 14.92
N HIS A 281 -18.95 -13.26 15.68
CA HIS A 281 -19.58 -11.95 15.50
C HIS A 281 -18.65 -10.78 15.80
N TRP A 282 -17.57 -11.05 16.54
CA TRP A 282 -16.59 -10.05 16.96
C TRP A 282 -15.36 -9.99 16.06
N TYR A 283 -15.33 -10.72 14.95
CA TYR A 283 -14.15 -10.83 14.10
C TYR A 283 -14.44 -10.63 12.62
N ILE A 284 -13.40 -10.20 11.92
CA ILE A 284 -13.32 -10.13 10.47
C ILE A 284 -12.13 -10.95 9.98
N LEU A 285 -12.34 -11.64 8.85
CA LEU A 285 -11.30 -12.33 8.10
C LEU A 285 -10.88 -11.44 6.94
N LYS A 286 -9.59 -11.17 6.83
CA LYS A 286 -9.01 -10.41 5.71
C LYS A 286 -8.00 -11.28 4.96
N PRO A 287 -8.03 -11.37 3.63
CA PRO A 287 -6.98 -12.02 2.86
C PRO A 287 -5.63 -11.33 3.11
N ALA A 288 -4.54 -12.07 3.20
CA ALA A 288 -3.22 -11.53 3.52
C ALA A 288 -2.70 -10.52 2.46
N TRP A 289 -3.00 -10.77 1.18
CA TRP A 289 -2.42 -10.03 0.05
C TRP A 289 -3.42 -9.17 -0.74
N ASP A 290 -4.73 -9.47 -0.69
CA ASP A 290 -5.70 -8.72 -1.50
C ASP A 290 -5.87 -7.26 -1.03
N ALA A 291 -6.03 -6.36 -2.00
CA ALA A 291 -6.31 -4.95 -1.76
C ALA A 291 -7.79 -4.60 -1.90
N ARG A 292 -8.14 -3.35 -1.57
CA ARG A 292 -9.45 -2.71 -1.83
C ARG A 292 -10.67 -3.38 -1.17
N GLY A 293 -10.46 -4.20 -0.16
CA GLY A 293 -11.53 -4.88 0.57
C GLY A 293 -12.12 -6.09 -0.15
N ALA A 294 -11.53 -6.52 -1.27
CA ALA A 294 -11.89 -7.79 -1.90
C ALA A 294 -11.61 -8.96 -0.93
N GLY A 295 -12.52 -9.93 -0.90
CA GLY A 295 -12.37 -11.14 -0.09
C GLY A 295 -12.51 -10.95 1.44
N ILE A 296 -12.83 -9.75 1.94
CA ILE A 296 -13.10 -9.57 3.38
C ILE A 296 -14.39 -10.31 3.75
N LEU A 297 -14.31 -11.15 4.78
CA LEU A 297 -15.46 -11.87 5.33
C LEU A 297 -15.75 -11.37 6.74
N LEU A 298 -17.01 -11.05 7.01
CA LEU A 298 -17.48 -10.67 8.34
C LEU A 298 -17.95 -11.93 9.05
N GLY A 299 -17.39 -12.26 10.21
CA GLY A 299 -17.75 -13.50 10.91
C GLY A 299 -19.25 -13.57 11.26
N ARG A 300 -19.89 -12.43 11.52
CA ARG A 300 -21.35 -12.33 11.68
C ARG A 300 -22.19 -12.71 10.45
N ASN A 301 -21.65 -12.58 9.25
CA ASN A 301 -22.35 -12.93 8.02
C ASN A 301 -22.09 -14.38 7.59
N LEU A 302 -21.18 -15.09 8.26
CA LEU A 302 -20.87 -16.49 7.97
C LEU A 302 -21.75 -17.42 8.81
N SER A 303 -22.08 -18.61 8.27
CA SER A 303 -22.61 -19.68 9.12
C SER A 303 -21.52 -20.19 10.08
N THR A 304 -21.92 -20.79 11.19
CA THR A 304 -20.99 -21.38 12.16
C THR A 304 -20.11 -22.45 11.51
N GLU A 305 -20.69 -23.30 10.66
CA GLU A 305 -20.00 -24.38 9.97
C GLU A 305 -18.97 -23.80 8.99
N LYS A 306 -19.33 -22.74 8.26
CA LYS A 306 -18.42 -22.09 7.32
C LYS A 306 -17.27 -21.40 8.06
N TRP A 307 -17.55 -20.71 9.16
CA TRP A 307 -16.55 -20.10 10.03
C TRP A 307 -15.55 -21.13 10.56
N GLN A 308 -16.05 -22.20 11.18
CA GLN A 308 -15.22 -23.29 11.69
C GLN A 308 -14.39 -23.95 10.58
N SER A 309 -15.01 -24.24 9.44
CA SER A 309 -14.31 -24.81 8.28
C SER A 309 -13.16 -23.91 7.81
N ILE A 310 -13.35 -22.60 7.75
CA ILE A 310 -12.28 -21.64 7.41
C ILE A 310 -11.17 -21.71 8.45
N LEU A 311 -11.48 -21.58 9.75
CA LEU A 311 -10.46 -21.58 10.80
C LEU A 311 -9.68 -22.91 10.87
N THR A 312 -10.36 -24.05 10.82
CA THR A 312 -9.69 -25.37 10.78
C THR A 312 -8.80 -25.49 9.54
N SER A 313 -9.23 -24.95 8.39
CA SER A 313 -8.41 -24.95 7.19
C SER A 313 -7.16 -24.07 7.37
N MET A 314 -7.26 -22.94 8.06
CA MET A 314 -6.12 -22.05 8.33
C MET A 314 -5.10 -22.68 9.29
N ASP A 315 -5.56 -23.49 10.26
CA ASP A 315 -4.67 -24.22 11.18
C ASP A 315 -3.94 -25.39 10.52
N SER A 316 -4.65 -26.10 9.64
CA SER A 316 -4.14 -27.31 8.98
C SER A 316 -3.35 -27.03 7.71
N GLN A 317 -3.48 -25.83 7.13
CA GLN A 317 -2.77 -25.48 5.92
C GLN A 317 -1.28 -25.29 6.20
N TYR A 318 -0.49 -26.22 5.65
CA TYR A 318 0.88 -25.91 5.27
C TYR A 318 0.84 -24.75 4.27
N ILE A 319 1.75 -23.79 4.50
CA ILE A 319 2.00 -22.52 3.79
C ILE A 319 1.91 -22.56 2.26
N HIS A 320 2.00 -23.74 1.65
CA HIS A 320 2.05 -23.96 0.20
C HIS A 320 0.70 -24.34 -0.44
N SER A 321 -0.42 -24.23 0.26
CA SER A 321 -1.75 -24.40 -0.35
C SER A 321 -2.05 -23.22 -1.29
N LEU A 322 -2.66 -23.51 -2.45
CA LEU A 322 -3.27 -22.52 -3.37
C LEU A 322 -4.50 -21.81 -2.76
N ALA A 323 -4.73 -21.97 -1.45
CA ALA A 323 -5.91 -21.45 -0.77
C ALA A 323 -5.62 -20.06 -0.20
N THR A 324 -6.62 -19.18 -0.23
CA THR A 324 -6.52 -17.82 0.33
C THR A 324 -6.10 -17.88 1.80
N GLN A 325 -4.96 -17.28 2.12
CA GLN A 325 -4.51 -17.12 3.49
C GLN A 325 -5.22 -15.92 4.12
N TYR A 326 -5.87 -16.12 5.26
CA TYR A 326 -6.55 -15.07 6.00
C TYR A 326 -5.77 -14.67 7.25
N VAL A 327 -5.96 -13.44 7.69
CA VAL A 327 -5.69 -12.98 9.05
C VAL A 327 -7.00 -12.62 9.75
N LEU A 328 -7.01 -12.70 11.07
CA LEU A 328 -8.16 -12.31 11.88
C LEU A 328 -7.90 -11.00 12.58
N GLN A 329 -8.86 -10.08 12.48
CA GLN A 329 -8.86 -8.83 13.25
C GLN A 329 -10.19 -8.71 14.01
N PRO A 330 -10.19 -8.09 15.20
CA PRO A 330 -11.42 -7.81 15.91
C PRO A 330 -12.24 -6.76 15.17
N MET A 331 -13.55 -6.91 15.19
CA MET A 331 -14.50 -5.89 14.75
C MET A 331 -14.50 -4.76 15.78
N LEU A 332 -13.96 -3.60 15.39
CA LEU A 332 -13.92 -2.44 16.27
C LEU A 332 -15.23 -1.67 16.24
N ASN A 333 -15.67 -1.18 17.40
CA ASN A 333 -16.73 -0.19 17.47
C ASN A 333 -16.19 1.17 17.02
N LEU A 334 -16.57 1.60 15.82
CA LEU A 334 -16.07 2.82 15.20
C LEU A 334 -16.93 4.03 15.54
N ARG A 335 -16.28 5.17 15.77
CA ARG A 335 -16.97 6.45 15.97
C ARG A 335 -17.77 6.81 14.72
N SER A 336 -18.99 7.29 14.94
CA SER A 336 -19.87 7.77 13.88
C SER A 336 -20.10 9.27 13.98
N PHE A 337 -20.27 9.92 12.84
CA PHE A 337 -20.51 11.36 12.71
C PHE A 337 -21.74 11.58 11.83
N GLU A 338 -22.49 12.63 12.10
CA GLU A 338 -23.53 13.11 11.18
C GLU A 338 -22.87 14.11 10.21
N TRP A 339 -22.99 13.84 8.92
CA TRP A 339 -22.32 14.61 7.87
C TRP A 339 -23.24 14.81 6.68
N PHE A 340 -23.24 16.01 6.10
CA PHE A 340 -23.95 16.30 4.85
C PHE A 340 -23.14 15.77 3.66
N TRP A 341 -23.66 14.76 2.97
CA TRP A 341 -22.94 14.15 1.85
C TRP A 341 -23.08 14.98 0.58
N ASP A 342 -24.32 15.16 0.13
CA ASP A 342 -24.71 15.93 -1.05
C ASP A 342 -26.22 16.20 -1.02
N GLU A 343 -26.73 16.92 -2.01
CA GLU A 343 -28.15 17.30 -2.13
C GLU A 343 -29.10 16.10 -2.29
N GLU A 344 -28.64 14.96 -2.79
CA GLU A 344 -29.47 13.77 -2.97
C GLU A 344 -29.48 12.92 -1.69
N ARG A 345 -28.31 12.69 -1.11
CA ARG A 345 -28.08 11.77 0.01
C ARG A 345 -28.27 12.43 1.37
N GLN A 346 -28.24 13.76 1.42
CA GLN A 346 -28.48 14.59 2.59
C GLN A 346 -27.54 14.27 3.77
N VAL A 347 -27.92 14.69 4.97
CA VAL A 347 -27.18 14.37 6.20
C VAL A 347 -27.34 12.89 6.53
N ARG A 348 -26.21 12.19 6.69
CA ARG A 348 -26.17 10.76 7.07
C ARG A 348 -25.29 10.56 8.27
N LYS A 349 -25.68 9.57 9.08
CA LYS A 349 -24.80 9.01 10.11
C LYS A 349 -23.80 8.08 9.44
N SER A 350 -22.52 8.40 9.58
CA SER A 350 -21.44 7.78 8.82
C SER A 350 -20.26 7.41 9.70
N ARG A 351 -19.48 6.42 9.27
CA ARG A 351 -18.17 6.06 9.82
C ARG A 351 -17.11 6.39 8.78
N SER A 352 -15.87 6.57 9.23
CA SER A 352 -14.77 6.91 8.33
C SER A 352 -13.53 6.07 8.57
N VAL A 353 -12.84 5.78 7.48
CA VAL A 353 -11.49 5.20 7.44
C VAL A 353 -10.56 6.29 6.95
N GLY A 354 -9.73 6.78 7.85
CA GLY A 354 -8.70 7.75 7.52
C GLY A 354 -7.53 7.10 6.82
N THR A 355 -6.72 7.90 6.15
CA THR A 355 -5.45 7.44 5.60
C THR A 355 -4.36 8.45 5.89
N TYR A 356 -3.11 8.01 5.94
CA TYR A 356 -1.95 8.90 5.88
C TYR A 356 -0.84 8.28 5.04
N TYR A 357 0.04 9.14 4.54
CA TYR A 357 1.13 8.74 3.68
C TYR A 357 2.47 8.80 4.40
N SER A 358 3.29 7.80 4.12
CA SER A 358 4.71 7.77 4.44
C SER A 358 5.50 7.60 3.15
N VAL A 359 6.36 8.57 2.83
CA VAL A 359 7.25 8.50 1.68
C VAL A 359 8.69 8.40 2.16
N ASN A 360 9.40 7.36 1.70
CA ASN A 360 10.79 7.11 2.05
C ASN A 360 11.03 7.12 3.58
N GLY A 361 10.05 6.57 4.31
CA GLY A 361 10.08 6.45 5.77
C GLY A 361 9.73 7.73 6.54
N ARG A 362 9.28 8.79 5.86
CA ARG A 362 8.83 10.04 6.49
C ARG A 362 7.32 10.18 6.40
N PHE A 363 6.67 10.57 7.49
CA PHE A 363 5.28 11.03 7.44
C PHE A 363 5.18 12.31 6.59
N VAL A 364 4.29 12.33 5.60
CA VAL A 364 4.14 13.47 4.67
C VAL A 364 2.77 14.14 4.75
N GLY A 365 1.79 13.51 5.41
CA GLY A 365 0.48 14.11 5.65
C GLY A 365 -0.66 13.11 5.68
N LEU A 366 -1.83 13.60 6.09
CA LEU A 366 -3.08 12.86 6.01
C LEU A 366 -3.55 12.78 4.55
N GLY A 367 -4.14 11.63 4.21
CA GLY A 367 -4.78 11.40 2.93
C GLY A 367 -6.26 11.77 2.94
N MET A 368 -6.99 11.19 1.99
CA MET A 368 -8.45 11.24 1.96
C MET A 368 -9.03 10.29 3.01
N TRP A 369 -10.15 10.71 3.59
CA TRP A 369 -10.95 9.92 4.51
C TRP A 369 -12.12 9.34 3.75
N ARG A 370 -12.15 8.02 3.63
CA ARG A 370 -13.31 7.33 3.05
C ARG A 370 -14.41 7.29 4.10
N THR A 371 -15.60 7.70 3.74
CA THR A 371 -16.74 7.81 4.64
C THR A 371 -17.90 6.99 4.07
N GLY A 372 -18.46 6.09 4.87
CA GLY A 372 -19.58 5.23 4.50
C GLY A 372 -20.72 5.33 5.50
N ALA A 373 -21.94 5.04 5.09
CA ALA A 373 -23.09 5.01 6.00
C ALA A 373 -22.87 3.95 7.09
N VAL A 374 -23.44 4.14 8.29
CA VAL A 374 -23.29 3.17 9.40
C VAL A 374 -23.86 1.78 9.11
N SER A 375 -24.68 1.64 8.06
CA SER A 375 -25.17 0.36 7.53
C SER A 375 -24.09 -0.42 6.78
N GLU A 376 -23.03 0.25 6.33
CA GLU A 376 -21.89 -0.38 5.65
C GLU A 376 -20.85 -0.84 6.67
N ASP A 377 -20.44 -2.10 6.56
CA ASP A 377 -19.42 -2.69 7.44
C ASP A 377 -18.01 -2.59 6.86
N VAL A 378 -17.90 -2.58 5.53
CA VAL A 378 -16.64 -2.45 4.81
C VAL A 378 -16.68 -1.13 4.04
N ILE A 379 -15.84 -0.19 4.47
CA ILE A 379 -15.72 1.12 3.84
C ILE A 379 -14.53 1.08 2.89
N SER A 380 -14.80 0.86 1.61
CA SER A 380 -13.82 0.85 0.53
C SER A 380 -14.24 1.84 -0.57
N ALA A 381 -13.35 2.09 -1.54
CA ALA A 381 -13.67 2.93 -2.69
C ALA A 381 -14.71 2.29 -3.63
N SER A 382 -14.95 0.97 -3.52
CA SER A 382 -15.97 0.25 -4.28
C SER A 382 -17.29 0.08 -3.51
N THR A 383 -17.37 0.56 -2.26
CA THR A 383 -18.60 0.54 -1.47
C THR A 383 -19.65 1.44 -2.11
N LYS A 384 -20.87 0.91 -2.27
CA LYS A 384 -21.97 1.60 -2.96
C LYS A 384 -22.36 2.92 -2.30
N ASP A 385 -22.46 2.92 -0.98
CA ASP A 385 -22.80 4.11 -0.19
C ASP A 385 -21.55 4.60 0.55
N ALA A 386 -20.60 5.13 -0.22
CA ALA A 386 -19.40 5.77 0.29
C ALA A 386 -19.07 7.05 -0.47
N THR A 387 -18.38 7.95 0.20
CA THR A 387 -17.79 9.18 -0.33
C THR A 387 -16.39 9.37 0.24
N SER A 388 -15.66 10.38 -0.22
CA SER A 388 -14.37 10.76 0.33
C SER A 388 -14.40 12.21 0.79
N VAL A 389 -13.79 12.47 1.94
CA VAL A 389 -13.67 13.80 2.52
C VAL A 389 -12.20 14.10 2.84
N LEU A 390 -11.88 15.38 2.93
CA LEU A 390 -10.57 15.86 3.37
C LEU A 390 -10.65 16.32 4.83
N ALA A 391 -9.50 16.33 5.50
CA ALA A 391 -9.42 16.81 6.87
C ALA A 391 -9.04 18.30 6.91
N VAL A 392 -9.61 19.03 7.86
CA VAL A 392 -9.19 20.37 8.26
C VAL A 392 -8.84 20.36 9.74
N ILE A 393 -7.98 21.28 10.16
CA ILE A 393 -7.67 21.51 11.57
C ILE A 393 -8.22 22.87 12.00
N ALA A 394 -8.68 22.93 13.25
CA ALA A 394 -8.97 24.20 13.90
C ALA A 394 -7.66 24.82 14.36
N LEU A 395 -7.42 26.07 13.99
CA LEU A 395 -6.35 26.88 14.50
C LEU A 395 -6.76 27.36 15.89
N ASN A 396 -5.99 26.98 16.91
CA ASN A 396 -6.19 27.50 18.25
C ASN A 396 -5.95 29.02 18.22
N SER A 397 -7.00 29.78 18.54
CA SER A 397 -6.96 31.24 18.72
C SER A 397 -6.21 31.63 19.99
#